data_AF-A0A940KK87-F1
#
_entry.id   AF-A0A940KK87-F1
#
_cell.length_a   1.000
_cell.length_b   1.000
_cell.length_c   1.000
_cell.angle_alpha   90.00
_cell.angle_beta   90.00
_cell.angle_gamma   90.00
#
_symmetry.space_group_name_H-M   'P 1'
#
loop_
_entity.id
_entity.type
_entity.pdbx_description
1 polymer ?
#
loop_
_entity_poly.entity_id
_entity_poly.type
_entity_poly.pdbx_seq_one_letter_code
_entity_poly.pdbx_strand_id
1 'polypeptide(L)'
;MTKRNKIIYWIATGWLALGMVSTAIVQLMHVPKEVTVIQNLGYPVYLLTLLGVWKLLGVIAVLLPGLPLLKEWAYAGFTFAMSGAIISHLAVGEAITTT
;
A
#
# COMPACT_ATOMS: atom_id res chain seq x y z
N MET A 1 13.70 -12.55 -21.60
CA MET A 1 12.78 -11.40 -21.78
C MET A 1 13.26 -10.54 -22.94
N THR A 2 12.40 -10.20 -23.90
CA THR A 2 12.68 -9.16 -24.89
C THR A 2 12.86 -7.80 -24.20
N LYS A 3 13.69 -6.91 -24.75
CA LYS A 3 13.98 -5.57 -24.17
C LYS A 3 12.69 -4.80 -23.84
N ARG A 4 11.66 -4.92 -24.70
CA ARG A 4 10.32 -4.34 -24.50
C ARG A 4 9.66 -4.83 -23.21
N ASN A 5 9.62 -6.13 -22.97
CA ASN A 5 8.96 -6.69 -21.77
C ASN A 5 9.68 -6.25 -20.49
N LYS A 6 11.01 -6.10 -20.55
CA LYS A 6 11.80 -5.57 -19.43
C LYS A 6 11.46 -4.12 -19.14
N ILE A 7 11.33 -3.28 -20.17
CA ILE A 7 10.93 -1.86 -20.01
C ILE A 7 9.53 -1.76 -19.39
N ILE A 8 8.55 -2.49 -19.93
CA ILE A 8 7.17 -2.49 -19.41
C ILE A 8 7.16 -2.93 -17.94
N TYR A 9 7.90 -3.99 -17.60
CA TYR A 9 8.02 -4.47 -16.22
C TYR A 9 8.54 -3.38 -15.28
N TRP A 10 9.63 -2.69 -15.66
CA TRP A 10 10.22 -1.65 -14.82
C TRP A 10 9.36 -0.40 -14.72
N ILE A 11 8.63 -0.04 -15.78
CA ILE A 11 7.67 1.07 -15.75
C ILE A 11 6.53 0.74 -14.78
N ALA A 12 5.90 -0.42 -14.92
CA ALA A 12 4.79 -0.84 -14.05
C ALA A 12 5.24 -0.97 -12.59
N THR A 13 6.43 -1.53 -12.37
CA THR A 13 7.02 -1.69 -11.03
C THR A 13 7.34 -0.33 -10.40
N GLY A 14 7.93 0.59 -11.17
CA GLY A 14 8.23 1.94 -10.72
C GLY A 14 6.96 2.73 -10.37
N TRP A 15 5.92 2.61 -11.18
CA TRP A 15 4.62 3.24 -10.91
C TRP A 15 3.97 2.72 -9.63
N LEU A 16 3.94 1.39 -9.44
CA LEU A 16 3.44 0.77 -8.21
C LEU A 16 4.23 1.24 -6.99
N ALA A 17 5.56 1.21 -7.08
CA ALA A 17 6.45 1.63 -6.00
C ALA A 17 6.20 3.09 -5.60
N LEU A 18 6.06 3.98 -6.58
CA LEU A 18 5.78 5.40 -6.33
C LEU A 18 4.46 5.58 -5.58
N GLY A 19 3.38 4.93 -6.03
CA GLY A 19 2.07 5.00 -5.35
C GLY A 19 2.13 4.47 -3.92
N MET A 20 2.80 3.35 -3.69
CA MET A 20 2.94 2.75 -2.37
C MET A 20 3.80 3.60 -1.42
N VAL A 21 4.91 4.16 -1.90
CA VAL A 21 5.76 5.07 -1.12
C VAL A 21 5.01 6.35 -0.76
N SER A 22 4.31 6.95 -1.73
CA SER A 22 3.53 8.16 -1.49
C SER A 22 2.49 7.95 -0.38
N THR A 23 1.68 6.88 -0.46
CA THR A 23 0.70 6.58 0.58
C THR A 23 1.35 6.23 1.92
N ALA A 24 2.48 5.52 1.91
CA ALA A 24 3.22 5.20 3.13
C ALA A 24 3.72 6.46 3.86
N ILE A 25 4.23 7.45 3.11
CA ILE A 25 4.71 8.72 3.68
C ILE A 25 3.55 9.48 4.32
N VAL A 26 2.41 9.60 3.64
CA VAL A 26 1.22 10.29 4.18
C VAL A 26 0.73 9.61 5.47
N GLN A 27 0.76 8.27 5.52
CA GLN A 27 0.38 7.50 6.71
C GLN A 27 1.39 7.69 7.86
N LEU A 28 2.70 7.68 7.58
CA LEU A 28 3.75 7.90 8.59
C LEU A 28 3.77 9.32 9.14
N MET A 29 3.46 10.31 8.30
CA MET A 29 3.34 11.71 8.73
C MET A 29 2.07 11.99 9.53
N HIS A 30 1.18 10.99 9.69
CA HIS A 30 -0.10 11.16 10.37
C HIS A 30 -0.86 12.40 9.87
N VAL A 31 -0.95 12.55 8.55
CA VAL A 31 -1.67 13.67 7.94
C VAL A 31 -3.09 13.69 8.52
N PRO A 32 -3.61 14.85 8.98
CA PRO A 32 -4.87 14.92 9.74
C PRO A 32 -6.04 14.19 9.07
N LYS A 33 -6.12 14.25 7.73
CA LYS A 33 -7.13 13.53 6.95
C LYS A 33 -7.06 12.01 7.16
N GLU A 34 -5.89 11.40 7.12
CA GLU A 34 -5.72 9.95 7.32
C GLU A 34 -5.99 9.54 8.76
N VAL A 35 -5.61 10.39 9.72
CA VAL A 35 -5.90 10.14 11.15
C VAL A 35 -7.40 10.12 11.38
N THR A 36 -8.13 11.09 10.84
CA THR A 36 -9.60 11.13 10.92
C THR A 36 -10.22 9.90 10.25
N VAL A 37 -9.75 9.49 9.07
CA VAL A 37 -10.25 8.28 8.39
C VAL A 37 -10.04 7.03 9.25
N ILE A 38 -8.83 6.80 9.77
CA ILE A 38 -8.53 5.62 10.60
C ILE A 38 -9.33 5.63 11.91
N GLN A 39 -9.54 6.79 12.52
CA GLN A 39 -10.37 6.92 13.71
C GLN A 39 -11.87 6.70 13.43
N ASN A 40 -12.37 7.22 12.30
CA ASN A 40 -13.75 6.97 11.86
C ASN A 40 -13.99 5.48 11.58
N LEU A 41 -12.96 4.77 11.10
CA LEU A 41 -12.98 3.33 10.92
C LEU A 41 -12.90 2.55 12.26
N GLY A 42 -12.75 3.23 13.39
CA GLY A 42 -12.60 2.63 14.71
C GLY A 42 -11.21 2.04 14.98
N TYR A 43 -10.22 2.32 14.12
CA TYR A 43 -8.87 1.82 14.27
C TYR A 43 -7.99 2.74 15.11
N PRO A 44 -7.02 2.18 15.85
CA PRO A 44 -6.05 2.97 16.58
C PRO A 44 -5.03 3.61 15.63
N VAL A 45 -4.57 4.81 15.97
CA VAL A 45 -3.68 5.63 15.12
C VAL A 45 -2.34 4.95 14.82
N TYR A 46 -1.82 4.10 15.72
CA TYR A 46 -0.58 3.36 15.47
C TYR A 46 -0.66 2.47 14.22
N LEU A 47 -1.86 2.08 13.78
CA LEU A 47 -2.06 1.27 12.58
C LEU A 47 -1.56 2.00 11.33
N LEU A 48 -1.65 3.33 11.28
CA LEU A 48 -1.06 4.15 10.22
C LEU A 48 0.45 3.99 10.16
N THR A 49 1.12 4.07 11.31
CA THR A 49 2.57 3.89 11.40
C THR A 49 2.95 2.48 10.96
N LEU A 50 2.23 1.47 11.44
CA LEU A 50 2.46 0.06 11.10
C LEU A 50 2.33 -0.16 9.59
N LEU A 51 1.21 0.25 8.98
CA LEU A 51 0.98 0.10 7.55
C LEU A 51 1.98 0.89 6.70
N GLY A 52 2.34 2.09 7.13
CA GLY A 52 3.36 2.91 6.47
C GLY A 52 4.73 2.21 6.42
N VAL A 53 5.20 1.69 7.54
CA VAL A 53 6.47 0.92 7.60
C VAL A 53 6.39 -0.33 6.72
N TRP A 54 5.32 -1.11 6.81
CA TRP A 54 5.16 -2.33 6.00
C TRP A 54 5.09 -2.05 4.50
N LYS A 55 4.44 -0.96 4.08
CA LYS A 55 4.42 -0.55 2.68
C LYS A 55 5.80 -0.22 2.15
N LEU A 56 6.63 0.50 2.93
CA LEU A 56 8.01 0.79 2.54
C LEU A 56 8.84 -0.49 2.42
N LEU A 57 8.71 -1.42 3.37
CA LEU A 57 9.37 -2.73 3.30
C LEU A 57 8.92 -3.53 2.07
N GLY A 58 7.63 -3.53 1.75
CA GLY A 58 7.09 -4.16 0.55
C GLY A 58 7.65 -3.55 -0.74
N VAL A 59 7.79 -2.23 -0.80
CA VAL A 59 8.38 -1.54 -1.97
C VAL A 59 9.85 -1.92 -2.15
N ILE A 60 10.61 -1.95 -1.05
CA ILE A 60 12.02 -2.38 -1.07
C ILE A 60 12.12 -3.83 -1.60
N ALA A 61 11.27 -4.72 -1.11
CA ALA A 61 11.22 -6.11 -1.56
C ALA A 61 10.87 -6.26 -3.05
N VAL A 62 9.95 -5.44 -3.57
CA VAL A 62 9.57 -5.47 -5.00
C VAL A 62 10.68 -4.92 -5.90
N LEU A 63 11.37 -3.85 -5.49
CA LEU A 63 12.44 -3.22 -6.25
C LEU A 63 13.75 -4.03 -6.26
N LEU A 64 14.03 -4.77 -5.19
CA LEU A 64 15.24 -5.60 -5.11
C LEU A 64 15.23 -6.72 -6.16
N PRO A 65 16.26 -6.82 -7.02
CA PRO A 65 16.40 -7.95 -7.93
C PRO A 65 16.91 -9.20 -7.17
N GLY A 66 16.44 -10.39 -7.57
CA GLY A 66 17.02 -11.67 -7.10
C GLY A 66 16.35 -12.33 -5.89
N LEU A 67 15.28 -11.77 -5.33
CA LEU A 67 14.57 -12.32 -4.17
C LEU A 67 13.10 -12.68 -4.50
N PRO A 68 12.84 -13.78 -5.24
CA PRO A 68 11.49 -14.11 -5.73
C PRO A 68 10.48 -14.34 -4.59
N LEU A 69 10.89 -15.02 -3.52
CA LEU A 69 10.03 -15.27 -2.36
C LEU A 69 9.55 -13.95 -1.73
N LEU A 70 10.48 -13.04 -1.41
CA LEU A 70 10.14 -11.74 -0.82
C LEU A 70 9.21 -10.91 -1.70
N LYS A 71 9.33 -11.03 -3.03
CA LYS A 71 8.39 -10.39 -3.95
C LYS A 71 6.99 -10.95 -3.82
N GLU A 72 6.83 -12.26 -3.77
CA GLU A 72 5.53 -12.90 -3.57
C GLU A 72 4.87 -12.46 -2.26
N TRP A 73 5.65 -12.42 -1.16
CA TRP A 73 5.18 -11.91 0.13
C TRP A 73 4.80 -10.42 0.08
N ALA A 74 5.57 -9.59 -0.62
CA ALA A 74 5.25 -8.17 -0.78
C ALA A 74 3.96 -7.98 -1.58
N TYR A 75 3.76 -8.73 -2.67
CA TYR A 75 2.51 -8.69 -3.42
C TYR A 75 1.32 -9.16 -2.59
N ALA A 76 1.46 -10.27 -1.85
CA ALA A 76 0.42 -10.75 -0.95
C ALA A 76 0.07 -9.70 0.14
N GLY A 77 1.09 -9.10 0.74
CA GLY A 77 0.92 -8.04 1.74
C GLY A 77 0.17 -6.82 1.19
N PHE A 78 0.52 -6.36 -0.02
CA PHE A 78 -0.21 -5.28 -0.68
C PHE A 78 -1.66 -5.66 -0.97
N THR A 79 -1.92 -6.88 -1.45
CA THR A 79 -3.29 -7.37 -1.67
C THR A 79 -4.09 -7.37 -0.38
N PHE A 80 -3.55 -7.88 0.73
CA PHE A 80 -4.23 -7.90 2.01
C PHE A 80 -4.46 -6.51 2.59
N ALA A 81 -3.51 -5.59 2.44
CA ALA A 81 -3.68 -4.22 2.89
C ALA A 81 -4.79 -3.50 2.10
N MET A 82 -4.84 -3.69 0.78
CA MET A 82 -5.86 -3.07 -0.07
C MET A 82 -7.25 -3.69 0.15
N SER A 83 -7.35 -5.02 0.21
CA SER A 83 -8.63 -5.68 0.48
C SER A 83 -9.13 -5.38 1.89
N GLY A 84 -8.22 -5.36 2.88
CA GLY A 84 -8.51 -4.94 4.25
C GLY A 84 -9.10 -3.54 4.29
N ALA A 85 -8.46 -2.56 3.64
CA ALA A 85 -8.98 -1.19 3.57
C ALA A 85 -10.40 -1.15 2.96
N ILE A 86 -10.63 -1.83 1.84
CA ILE A 86 -11.96 -1.90 1.21
C ILE A 86 -12.99 -2.49 2.16
N ILE A 87 -12.68 -3.61 2.81
CA ILE A 87 -13.58 -4.27 3.76
C ILE A 87 -13.88 -3.35 4.95
N SER A 88 -12.88 -2.65 5.48
CA SER A 88 -13.05 -1.72 6.59
C SER A 88 -14.01 -0.58 6.25
N HIS A 89 -13.85 0.04 5.08
CA HIS A 89 -14.77 1.09 4.61
C HIS A 89 -16.20 0.55 4.43
N LEU A 90 -16.35 -0.63 3.81
CA LEU A 90 -17.65 -1.28 3.66
C LEU A 90 -18.31 -1.63 5.00
N ALA A 91 -17.54 -2.09 5.98
CA ALA A 91 -18.04 -2.48 7.31
C ALA A 91 -18.59 -1.30 8.11
N VAL A 92 -18.02 -0.11 7.94
CA VAL A 92 -18.47 1.12 8.60
C VAL A 92 -19.64 1.79 7.84
N GLY A 93 -20.07 1.20 6.73
CA GLY A 93 -21.15 1.76 5.90
C GLY A 93 -20.70 2.97 5.09
N GLU A 94 -19.39 3.22 5.01
CA GLU A 94 -18.77 4.17 4.08
C GLU A 94 -18.77 3.49 2.70
N ALA A 95 -19.97 3.36 2.13
CA ALA A 95 -20.11 3.00 0.72
C ALA A 95 -19.28 3.97 -0.11
N ILE A 96 -18.71 3.48 -1.21
CA ILE A 96 -17.83 4.18 -2.17
C ILE A 96 -18.59 5.31 -2.90
N THR A 97 -19.14 6.23 -2.12
CA THR A 97 -20.14 7.23 -2.48
C THR A 97 -19.92 8.46 -1.61
N THR A 98 -18.82 9.16 -1.85
CA THR A 98 -18.78 10.60 -1.56
C THR A 98 -18.44 11.31 -2.85
N THR A 99 -19.51 11.69 -3.55
CA THR A 99 -19.61 12.90 -4.38
C THR A 99 -18.96 14.10 -3.72
#